data_AF-A0A482XYV5-F1
#
_entry.id   AF-A0A482XYV5-F1
#
_cell.length_a   1.000
_cell.length_b   1.000
_cell.length_c   1.000
_cell.angle_alpha   90.00
_cell.angle_beta   90.00
_cell.angle_gamma   90.00
#
_symmetry.space_group_name_H-M   'P 1'
#
loop_
_entity.id
_entity.type
_entity.pdbx_description
1 polymer ?
#
loop_
_entity_poly.entity_id
_entity_poly.type
_entity_poly.pdbx_seq_one_letter_code
_entity_poly.pdbx_strand_id
1 'polypeptide(L)' 'MSRRSQHADSRFRTHPVLWYFLAVTVPGLGYTVSQLVIADRALASAAPVGLVFGLVFAAGTALLKVALDR' A
#
# COMPACT_ATOMS: atom_id res chain seq x y z
N MET A 1 -17.07 -20.61 -1.29
CA MET A 1 -15.98 -19.62 -1.13
C MET A 1 -16.62 -18.28 -0.74
N SER A 2 -16.52 -17.78 0.51
CA SER A 2 -16.89 -16.38 0.84
C SER A 2 -16.72 -15.93 2.31
N ARG A 3 -16.43 -16.80 3.29
CA ARG A 3 -16.29 -16.34 4.70
C ARG A 3 -15.01 -15.55 4.99
N ARG A 4 -13.93 -15.78 4.23
CA ARG A 4 -12.61 -15.16 4.47
C ARG A 4 -12.56 -13.70 4.02
N SER A 5 -13.24 -13.37 2.92
CA SER A 5 -13.35 -12.01 2.38
C SER A 5 -14.18 -11.11 3.29
N GLN A 6 -15.32 -11.58 3.80
CA GLN A 6 -16.15 -10.78 4.74
C GLN A 6 -15.44 -10.43 6.05
N HIS A 7 -14.61 -11.35 6.59
CA HIS A 7 -13.82 -11.06 7.80
C HIS A 7 -12.67 -10.08 7.53
N ALA A 8 -11.99 -10.19 6.40
CA ALA A 8 -10.95 -9.25 6.02
C ALA A 8 -11.53 -7.84 5.85
N ASP A 9 -12.66 -7.73 5.15
CA ASP A 9 -13.34 -6.46 4.89
C ASP A 9 -13.82 -5.80 6.19
N SER A 10 -14.40 -6.58 7.12
CA SER A 10 -14.77 -6.10 8.46
C SER A 10 -13.56 -5.60 9.27
N ARG A 11 -12.44 -6.34 9.24
CA ARG A 11 -11.23 -6.02 10.02
C ARG A 11 -10.51 -4.77 9.51
N PHE A 12 -10.52 -4.53 8.20
CA PHE A 12 -10.01 -3.29 7.61
C PHE A 12 -10.94 -2.09 7.87
N ARG A 13 -12.25 -2.33 7.97
CA ARG A 13 -13.23 -1.30 8.36
C ARG A 13 -13.08 -0.87 9.83
N THR A 14 -12.66 -1.78 10.71
CA THR A 14 -12.43 -1.50 12.15
C THR A 14 -11.05 -0.97 12.48
N HIS A 15 -10.04 -1.23 11.63
CA HIS A 15 -8.66 -0.76 11.84
C HIS A 15 -8.14 0.06 10.65
N PRO A 16 -8.61 1.31 10.48
CA PRO A 16 -8.21 2.18 9.37
C PRO A 16 -6.69 2.45 9.35
N VAL A 17 -6.06 2.48 10.53
CA VAL A 17 -4.61 2.63 10.66
C VAL A 17 -3.87 1.42 10.10
N LEU A 18 -4.32 0.20 10.42
CA LEU A 18 -3.71 -1.04 9.91
C LEU A 18 -3.86 -1.14 8.39
N TRP A 19 -5.03 -0.76 7.86
CA TRP A 19 -5.26 -0.69 6.42
C TRP A 19 -4.27 0.27 5.76
N TYR A 20 -4.12 1.48 6.31
CA TYR A 20 -3.21 2.50 5.78
C TYR A 20 -1.75 2.01 5.80
N PHE A 21 -1.30 1.42 6.91
CA PHE A 21 0.04 0.85 7.00
C PHE A 21 0.30 -0.20 5.93
N LEU A 22 -0.65 -1.12 5.71
CA LEU A 22 -0.52 -2.15 4.67
C LEU A 22 -0.54 -1.55 3.26
N ALA A 23 -1.42 -0.57 3.03
CA ALA A 23 -1.52 0.13 1.75
C ALA A 23 -0.27 0.94 1.41
N VAL A 24 0.49 1.42 2.40
CA VAL A 24 1.78 2.08 2.18
C VAL A 24 2.91 1.07 2.04
N THR A 25 3.03 0.13 2.99
CA THR A 25 4.20 -0.75 3.10
C THR A 25 4.27 -1.79 2.00
N VAL A 26 3.16 -2.43 1.61
CA VAL A 26 3.17 -3.49 0.60
C VAL A 26 3.64 -2.97 -0.77
N PRO A 27 3.03 -1.92 -1.36
CA PRO A 27 3.49 -1.38 -2.63
C PRO A 27 4.82 -0.62 -2.48
N GLY A 28 5.06 0.07 -1.37
CA GLY A 28 6.31 0.79 -1.15
C GLY A 28 7.54 -0.12 -1.05
N LEU A 29 7.42 -1.26 -0.35
CA LEU A 29 8.47 -2.29 -0.33
C LEU A 29 8.63 -2.94 -1.70
N GLY A 30 7.54 -3.28 -2.39
CA GLY A 30 7.61 -3.84 -3.75
C GLY A 30 8.36 -2.92 -4.71
N TYR A 31 8.12 -1.62 -4.64
CA TYR A 31 8.82 -0.63 -5.45
C TYR A 31 10.29 -0.49 -5.04
N THR A 32 10.59 -0.46 -3.73
CA THR A 32 11.96 -0.40 -3.22
C THR A 32 12.77 -1.61 -3.68
N VAL A 33 12.21 -2.81 -3.56
CA VAL A 33 12.85 -4.05 -4.02
C VAL A 33 13.06 -4.03 -5.52
N SER A 34 12.10 -3.52 -6.29
CA SER A 34 12.27 -3.35 -7.75
C SER A 34 13.43 -2.42 -8.09
N GLN A 35 13.58 -1.31 -7.36
CA GLN A 35 14.70 -0.38 -7.54
C GLN A 35 16.07 -1.00 -7.16
N LEU A 36 16.09 -1.85 -6.12
CA LEU A 36 17.29 -2.58 -5.70
C LEU A 36 17.70 -3.65 -6.72
N VAL A 37 16.75 -4.47 -7.16
CA VAL A 37 17.02 -5.67 -7.96
C VAL A 37 17.14 -5.36 -9.46
N ILE A 38 16.33 -4.44 -9.97
CA ILE A 38 16.21 -4.17 -11.40
C ILE A 38 17.04 -2.95 -11.80
N ALA A 39 17.04 -1.90 -10.97
CA ALA A 39 17.73 -0.65 -11.27
C ALA A 39 19.12 -0.53 -10.60
N ASP A 40 19.57 -1.58 -9.91
CA ASP A 40 20.85 -1.66 -9.17
C ASP A 40 21.11 -0.45 -8.27
N ARG A 41 20.03 0.20 -7.80
CA ARG A 41 20.14 1.40 -6.99
C ARG A 41 20.49 1.05 -5.56
N ALA A 42 21.33 1.87 -4.92
CA ALA A 42 21.61 1.72 -3.50
C ALA A 42 20.33 1.87 -2.66
N LEU A 43 20.21 1.09 -1.59
CA LEU A 43 19.05 1.10 -0.67
C LEU A 43 18.72 2.51 -0.15
N ALA A 44 19.76 3.30 0.15
CA ALA A 44 19.61 4.68 0.61
C ALA A 44 18.89 5.59 -0.41
N SER A 45 19.00 5.28 -1.71
CA SER A 45 18.31 6.00 -2.78
C SER A 45 16.96 5.38 -3.16
N ALA A 46 16.79 4.07 -2.97
CA ALA A 46 15.57 3.34 -3.32
C ALA A 46 14.48 3.48 -2.24
N ALA A 47 14.86 3.46 -0.96
CA ALA A 47 13.93 3.47 0.16
C ALA A 47 13.06 4.75 0.25
N PRO A 48 13.59 5.97 0.04
CA PRO A 48 12.76 7.18 0.01
C PRO A 48 11.72 7.14 -1.12
N VAL A 49 12.12 6.64 -2.29
CA VAL A 49 11.24 6.58 -3.47
C VAL A 49 10.14 5.54 -3.26
N GLY A 50 10.46 4.38 -2.68
CA GLY A 50 9.45 3.39 -2.32
C GLY A 50 8.49 3.89 -1.24
N LEU A 51 8.96 4.64 -0.26
CA LEU A 51 8.10 5.26 0.74
C LEU A 51 7.11 6.26 0.10
N VAL A 52 7.60 7.14 -0.77
CA VAL A 52 6.74 8.07 -1.52
C VAL A 52 5.73 7.31 -2.38
N PHE A 53 6.16 6.26 -3.08
CA PHE A 53 5.28 5.43 -3.88
C PHE A 53 4.16 4.80 -3.04
N GLY A 54 4.50 4.24 -1.88
CA GLY A 54 3.53 3.68 -0.94
C GLY A 54 2.51 4.71 -0.45
N LEU A 55 2.96 5.93 -0.11
CA LEU A 55 2.06 7.01 0.31
C LEU A 55 1.10 7.44 -0.81
N VAL A 56 1.61 7.60 -2.03
CA VAL A 56 0.78 7.97 -3.20
C VAL A 56 -0.24 6.88 -3.49
N PHE A 57 0.15 5.61 -3.40
CA PHE A 57 -0.77 4.49 -3.58
C PHE A 57 -1.88 4.46 -2.53
N ALA A 58 -1.53 4.64 -1.25
CA ALA A 58 -2.51 4.68 -0.16
C ALA A 58 -3.47 5.88 -0.31
N ALA A 59 -2.97 7.05 -0.67
CA ALA A 59 -3.80 8.22 -0.95
C ALA A 59 -4.74 7.99 -2.15
N GLY A 60 -4.21 7.45 -3.25
CA GLY A 60 -4.99 7.16 -4.46
C GLY A 60 -6.09 6.12 -4.20
N THR A 61 -5.80 5.07 -3.45
CA THR A 61 -6.80 4.05 -3.08
C THR A 61 -7.86 4.59 -2.11
N ALA A 62 -7.49 5.47 -1.18
CA ALA A 62 -8.45 6.16 -0.33
C ALA A 62 -9.38 7.08 -1.14
N LEU A 63 -8.82 7.87 -2.06
CA LEU A 63 -9.61 8.72 -2.97
C LEU A 63 -10.53 7.90 -3.88
N LEU A 64 -10.01 6.80 -4.43
CA LEU A 64 -10.78 5.88 -5.27
C LEU A 64 -11.95 5.27 -4.49
N LYS A 65 -11.73 4.89 -3.22
CA LYS A 65 -12.80 4.40 -2.35
C LYS A 65 -13.87 5.47 -2.13
N VAL A 66 -13.49 6.71 -1.85
CA VAL A 66 -14.42 7.84 -1.70
C VAL A 66 -15.20 8.11 -2.99
N ALA A 67 -14.55 7.97 -4.15
CA ALA A 67 -15.20 8.17 -5.45
C ALA A 67 -16.17 7.04 -5.81
N LEU A 68 -15.90 5.80 -5.40
CA LEU A 68 -16.75 4.63 -5.63
C LEU A 68 -17.92 4.51 -4.64
N ASP A 69 -17.77 5.04 -3.42
CA ASP A 69 -18.85 5.13 -2.41
C ASP A 69 -19.81 6.31 -2.68
N ARG A 70 -19.56 7.12 -3.72
CA ARG A 70 -20.43 8.21 -4.20
C ARG A 70 -21.36 7.76 -5.31
#